data_AF-X1L0N9-F1
#
_entry.id   AF-X1L0N9-F1
#
_cell.length_a   1.000
_cell.length_b   1.000
_cell.length_c   1.000
_cell.angle_alpha   90.00
_cell.angle_beta   90.00
_cell.angle_gamma   90.00
#
_symmetry.space_group_name_H-M   'P 1'
#
loop_
_entity.id
_entity.type
_entity.pdbx_description
1 polymer ?
#
loop_
_entity_poly.entity_id
_entity_poly.type
_entity_poly.pdbx_seq_one_letter_code
_entity_poly.pdbx_strand_id
1 'polypeptide(L)'
;MAFHKTKDGLKGIGQEIRVWSYSNCEEVELIVNGRSQGRKEMPRNSHLEWKVKYEPGYIELRGYNAGQLVATDRQESTGKAVTIRLKSDREKIKADNHDVSQVTVEIIDKKGRMVPTANNQITLKKSLETAEAMGYKSCMSKAYTGLGLTYLGLRKINEAKKMHKESLKIESELNSREGMARQHFNLGVLYNEQGDIKTAKESMAKAYILYQDIGKPEMAEYIQKRIEELNFPPD
;
A
#
# COMPACT_ATOMS: atom_id res chain seq x y z
N MET A 1 22.33 -8.26 3.34
CA MET A 1 22.68 -6.83 3.40
C MET A 1 21.51 -6.07 3.98
N ALA A 2 21.66 -5.48 5.16
CA ALA A 2 20.69 -4.54 5.72
C ALA A 2 21.42 -3.57 6.65
N PHE A 3 21.24 -2.27 6.40
CA PHE A 3 21.76 -1.18 7.21
C PHE A 3 20.69 -0.59 8.15
N HIS A 4 21.15 -0.37 9.37
CA HIS A 4 20.89 0.69 10.34
C HIS A 4 19.49 1.35 10.44
N LYS A 5 18.88 1.16 11.62
CA LYS A 5 17.96 2.09 12.26
C LYS A 5 18.67 2.66 13.50
N THR A 6 19.03 3.95 13.51
CA THR A 6 19.17 4.65 14.79
C THR A 6 17.79 4.57 15.44
N LYS A 7 17.67 3.86 16.57
CA LYS A 7 16.41 3.78 17.34
C LYS A 7 15.86 5.17 17.68
N ASP A 8 16.77 6.15 17.81
CA ASP A 8 16.50 7.55 18.08
C ASP A 8 16.94 8.36 16.85
N GLY A 9 16.00 8.89 16.07
CA GLY A 9 16.30 9.62 14.83
C GLY A 9 17.44 10.64 14.97
N LEU A 10 18.18 10.88 13.87
CA LEU A 10 19.32 11.80 13.82
C LEU A 10 18.91 13.21 14.31
N LYS A 11 19.50 13.66 15.41
CA LYS A 11 19.30 14.96 16.05
C LYS A 11 20.23 16.05 15.49
N GLY A 12 21.31 15.69 14.80
CA GLY A 12 22.21 16.65 14.16
C GLY A 12 23.63 16.14 13.90
N ILE A 13 24.43 16.97 13.24
CA ILE A 13 25.87 16.71 12.97
C ILE A 13 26.61 16.52 14.30
N GLY A 14 27.51 15.54 14.35
CA GLY A 14 28.36 15.24 15.51
C GLY A 14 27.71 14.32 16.55
N GLN A 15 26.43 13.96 16.40
CA GLN A 15 25.78 12.96 17.25
C GLN A 15 26.47 11.59 17.10
N GLU A 16 26.72 10.92 18.21
CA GLU A 16 27.18 9.53 18.17
C GLU A 16 26.03 8.61 17.71
N ILE A 17 26.31 7.83 16.67
CA ILE A 17 25.39 6.86 16.10
C ILE A 17 26.02 5.47 16.11
N ARG A 18 25.19 4.44 16.23
CA ARG A 18 25.61 3.04 16.20
C ARG A 18 25.34 2.45 14.83
N VAL A 19 26.37 2.33 14.01
CA VAL A 19 26.24 1.68 12.69
C VAL A 19 26.29 0.18 12.89
N TRP A 20 25.24 -0.52 12.44
CA TRP A 20 25.17 -1.98 12.47
C TRP A 20 25.36 -2.57 11.08
N SER A 21 26.03 -3.72 11.01
CA SER A 21 26.22 -4.49 9.78
C SER A 21 25.90 -5.97 10.00
N TYR A 22 25.13 -6.52 9.07
CA TYR A 22 24.93 -7.96 8.89
C TYR A 22 25.60 -8.38 7.58
N SER A 23 26.52 -9.33 7.66
CA SER A 23 27.23 -9.86 6.50
C SER A 23 27.42 -11.36 6.64
N ASN A 24 27.55 -12.03 5.50
CA ASN A 24 28.06 -13.39 5.39
C ASN A 24 29.57 -13.43 5.08
N CYS A 25 30.25 -12.29 5.04
CA CYS A 25 31.70 -12.21 4.90
C CYS A 25 32.40 -12.52 6.22
N GLU A 26 33.65 -12.98 6.16
CA GLU A 26 34.48 -13.27 7.33
C GLU A 26 34.83 -12.00 8.11
N GLU A 27 35.17 -10.92 7.41
CA GLU A 27 35.46 -9.63 8.01
C GLU A 27 34.70 -8.50 7.31
N VAL A 28 34.40 -7.44 8.04
CA VAL A 28 33.83 -6.22 7.48
C VAL A 28 34.54 -5.00 8.03
N GLU A 29 34.85 -4.06 7.15
CA GLU A 29 35.38 -2.74 7.49
C GLU A 29 34.33 -1.67 7.22
N LEU A 30 34.18 -0.75 8.16
CA LEU A 30 33.35 0.45 7.99
C LEU A 30 34.23 1.63 7.57
N ILE A 31 33.86 2.28 6.48
CA ILE A 31 34.44 3.54 6.00
C ILE A 31 33.40 4.65 6.17
N VAL A 32 33.80 5.77 6.76
CA VAL A 32 32.98 6.99 6.89
C VAL A 32 33.71 8.12 6.17
N ASN A 33 33.11 8.68 5.13
CA ASN A 33 33.71 9.77 4.34
C ASN A 33 35.17 9.50 3.91
N GLY A 34 35.44 8.27 3.48
CA GLY A 34 36.76 7.82 3.04
C GLY A 34 37.73 7.42 4.17
N ARG A 35 37.34 7.54 5.44
CA ARG A 35 38.16 7.18 6.60
C ARG A 35 37.70 5.88 7.23
N SER A 36 38.61 4.93 7.39
CA SER A 36 38.32 3.67 8.08
C SER A 36 37.97 3.91 9.55
N GLN A 37 36.92 3.23 9.99
CA GLN A 37 36.48 3.13 11.39
C GLN A 37 36.87 1.78 12.00
N GLY A 38 37.70 1.01 11.30
CA GLY A 38 38.20 -0.29 11.70
C GLY A 38 37.50 -1.46 11.02
N ARG A 39 38.30 -2.50 10.75
CA ARG A 39 37.87 -3.82 10.29
C ARG A 39 37.58 -4.72 11.50
N LYS A 40 36.54 -5.53 11.41
CA LYS A 40 36.13 -6.48 12.45
C LYS A 40 35.74 -7.83 11.84
N GLU A 41 36.05 -8.91 12.53
CA GLU A 41 35.62 -10.27 12.19
C GLU A 41 34.12 -10.44 12.49
N MET A 42 33.38 -11.06 11.58
CA MET A 42 31.94 -11.24 11.66
C MET A 42 31.57 -12.39 12.59
N PRO A 43 30.93 -12.12 13.74
CA PRO A 43 30.46 -13.18 14.63
C PRO A 43 29.32 -14.00 13.99
N ARG A 44 29.33 -15.32 14.22
CA ARG A 44 28.24 -16.20 13.77
C ARG A 44 26.90 -15.78 14.37
N ASN A 45 25.86 -15.72 13.53
CA ASN A 45 24.47 -15.39 13.91
C ASN A 45 24.32 -14.08 14.69
N SER A 46 25.19 -13.10 14.44
CA SER A 46 25.15 -11.80 15.11
C SER A 46 25.44 -10.67 14.11
N HIS A 47 25.79 -9.49 14.60
CA HIS A 47 26.10 -8.31 13.81
C HIS A 47 27.35 -7.62 14.33
N LEU A 48 27.92 -6.78 13.46
CA LEU A 48 28.95 -5.84 13.85
C LEU A 48 28.34 -4.49 14.22
N GLU A 49 28.93 -3.82 15.20
CA GLU A 49 28.57 -2.48 15.63
C GLU A 49 29.79 -1.56 15.64
N TRP A 50 29.65 -0.33 15.14
CA TRP A 50 30.59 0.75 15.33
C TRP A 50 29.89 1.97 15.92
N LYS A 51 30.54 2.62 16.89
CA LYS A 51 30.14 3.94 17.37
C LYS A 51 30.89 4.99 16.57
N VAL A 52 30.17 5.79 15.81
CA VAL A 52 30.75 6.82 14.94
C VAL A 52 30.03 8.14 15.16
N LYS A 53 30.74 9.26 14.98
CA LYS A 53 30.10 10.58 14.96
C LYS A 53 29.45 10.79 13.60
N TYR A 54 28.19 11.20 13.59
CA TYR A 54 27.46 11.47 12.36
C TYR A 54 28.02 12.70 11.64
N GLU A 55 28.38 12.51 10.38
CA GLU A 55 28.77 13.57 9.45
C GLU A 55 28.05 13.37 8.11
N PRO A 56 27.48 14.41 7.49
CA PRO A 56 26.91 14.31 6.16
C PRO A 56 27.93 13.83 5.14
N GLY A 57 27.50 12.95 4.25
CA GLY A 57 28.37 12.34 3.23
C GLY A 57 27.95 10.90 3.00
N TYR A 58 28.87 9.95 3.20
CA TYR A 58 28.58 8.53 2.99
C TYR A 58 29.23 7.63 4.02
N ILE A 59 28.62 6.47 4.19
CA ILE A 59 29.22 5.29 4.81
C ILE A 59 29.36 4.20 3.77
N GLU A 60 30.43 3.43 3.84
CA GLU A 60 30.70 2.29 2.97
C GLU A 60 31.16 1.11 3.81
N LEU A 61 30.51 -0.04 3.67
CA LEU A 61 30.98 -1.29 4.22
C LEU A 61 31.75 -2.05 3.16
N ARG A 62 32.89 -2.61 3.57
CA ARG A 62 33.74 -3.46 2.75
C ARG A 62 33.82 -4.84 3.39
N GLY A 63 33.28 -5.86 2.72
CA GLY A 63 33.29 -7.24 3.17
C GLY A 63 34.48 -8.00 2.58
N TYR A 64 35.17 -8.76 3.42
CA TYR A 64 36.36 -9.51 3.05
C TYR A 64 36.24 -10.99 3.41
N ASN A 65 36.75 -11.85 2.53
CA ASN A 65 36.94 -13.29 2.75
C ASN A 65 38.38 -13.66 2.38
N ALA A 66 39.06 -14.43 3.22
CA ALA A 66 40.48 -14.74 3.08
C ALA A 66 41.34 -13.48 2.82
N GLY A 67 40.98 -12.36 3.46
CA GLY A 67 41.62 -11.05 3.31
C GLY A 67 41.32 -10.29 2.02
N GLN A 68 40.62 -10.89 1.04
CA GLN A 68 40.26 -10.25 -0.23
C GLN A 68 38.93 -9.53 -0.15
N LEU A 69 38.82 -8.36 -0.80
CA LEU A 69 37.58 -7.60 -0.88
C LEU A 69 36.59 -8.32 -1.80
N VAL A 70 35.46 -8.77 -1.26
CA VAL A 70 34.45 -9.54 -2.02
C VAL A 70 33.11 -8.83 -2.14
N ALA A 71 32.84 -7.82 -1.31
CA ALA A 71 31.59 -7.07 -1.35
C ALA A 71 31.78 -5.63 -0.88
N THR A 72 31.03 -4.71 -1.49
CA THR A 72 30.88 -3.34 -1.00
C THR A 72 29.41 -2.96 -0.95
N ASP A 73 29.03 -2.18 0.06
CA ASP A 73 27.70 -1.56 0.15
C ASP A 73 27.86 -0.14 0.67
N ARG A 74 27.24 0.83 0.00
CA ARG A 74 27.45 2.25 0.25
C ARG A 74 26.12 2.97 0.41
N GLN A 75 26.03 3.79 1.45
CA GLN A 75 24.87 4.59 1.78
C GLN A 75 25.25 6.05 1.93
N GLU A 76 24.41 6.95 1.43
CA GLU A 76 24.66 8.39 1.48
C GLU A 76 23.61 9.12 2.29
N SER A 77 24.03 10.19 2.96
CA SER A 77 23.11 11.14 3.59
C SER A 77 22.21 11.79 2.53
N THR A 78 20.91 11.69 2.72
CA THR A 78 19.89 12.26 1.84
C THR A 78 19.58 13.70 2.21
N GLY A 79 19.20 14.50 1.21
CA GLY A 79 18.77 15.87 1.42
C GLY A 79 17.33 15.98 1.87
N LYS A 80 16.81 17.21 1.93
CA LYS A 80 15.36 17.45 2.13
C LYS A 80 14.56 16.77 1.02
N ALA A 81 13.40 16.21 1.38
CA ALA A 81 12.42 15.72 0.43
C ALA A 81 11.99 16.83 -0.54
N VAL A 82 11.94 16.51 -1.83
CA VAL A 82 11.57 17.47 -2.88
C VAL A 82 10.41 16.99 -3.75
N THR A 83 10.37 15.72 -4.11
CA THR A 83 9.31 15.21 -4.99
C THR A 83 8.96 13.74 -4.69
N ILE A 84 7.84 13.30 -5.25
CA ILE A 84 7.37 11.91 -5.21
C ILE A 84 7.76 11.25 -6.54
N ARG A 85 8.32 10.05 -6.47
CA ARG A 85 8.60 9.19 -7.62
C ARG A 85 7.77 7.92 -7.49
N LEU A 86 7.08 7.55 -8.57
CA LEU A 86 6.42 6.25 -8.69
C LEU A 86 7.30 5.33 -9.55
N LYS A 87 7.54 4.11 -9.07
CA LYS A 87 8.19 3.05 -9.85
C LYS A 87 7.29 1.85 -9.88
N SER A 88 6.95 1.38 -11.07
CA SER A 88 6.35 0.07 -11.23
C SER A 88 7.44 -1.00 -11.33
N ASP A 89 7.17 -2.20 -10.85
CA ASP A 89 8.02 -3.38 -11.05
C ASP A 89 8.09 -3.78 -12.54
N ARG A 90 7.08 -3.41 -13.32
CA ARG A 90 6.98 -3.64 -14.77
C ARG A 90 6.18 -2.54 -15.47
N GLU A 91 6.44 -2.33 -16.74
CA GLU A 91 5.72 -1.32 -17.55
C GLU A 91 4.49 -1.88 -18.26
N LYS A 92 4.38 -3.22 -18.35
CA LYS A 92 3.30 -3.92 -19.06
C LYS A 92 2.69 -4.97 -18.14
N ILE A 93 1.37 -5.07 -18.17
CA ILE A 93 0.59 -6.10 -17.47
C ILE A 93 -0.35 -6.79 -18.45
N LYS A 94 -0.70 -8.04 -18.19
CA LYS A 94 -1.72 -8.77 -18.93
C LYS A 94 -3.10 -8.26 -18.52
N ALA A 95 -3.98 -8.10 -19.51
CA ALA A 95 -5.37 -7.73 -19.29
C ALA A 95 -6.24 -8.97 -18.98
N ASP A 96 -5.81 -9.81 -18.04
CA ASP A 96 -6.42 -11.12 -17.74
C ASP A 96 -7.17 -11.17 -16.39
N ASN A 97 -7.34 -10.02 -15.73
CA ASN A 97 -7.93 -9.86 -14.39
C ASN A 97 -7.18 -10.54 -13.24
N HIS A 98 -6.02 -11.15 -13.47
CA HIS A 98 -5.22 -11.84 -12.47
C HIS A 98 -3.82 -11.23 -12.31
N ASP A 99 -3.29 -10.60 -13.36
CA ASP A 99 -1.98 -9.98 -13.34
C ASP A 99 -1.97 -8.70 -12.50
N VAL A 100 -0.88 -8.53 -11.74
CA VAL A 100 -0.68 -7.43 -10.81
C VAL A 100 0.70 -6.83 -11.04
N SER A 101 0.76 -5.50 -11.12
CA SER A 101 2.01 -4.75 -11.02
C SER A 101 2.05 -4.01 -9.68
N GLN A 102 3.20 -4.10 -9.00
CA GLN A 102 3.47 -3.37 -7.78
C GLN A 102 4.04 -2.00 -8.14
N VAL A 103 3.41 -0.94 -7.64
CA VAL A 103 3.92 0.43 -7.76
C VAL A 103 4.46 0.89 -6.41
N THR A 104 5.77 1.10 -6.34
CA THR A 104 6.44 1.67 -5.18
C THR A 104 6.40 3.19 -5.25
N VAL A 105 5.98 3.81 -4.15
CA VAL A 105 5.97 5.26 -3.97
C VAL A 105 7.20 5.66 -3.16
N GLU A 106 8.09 6.46 -3.75
CA GLU A 106 9.31 6.93 -3.11
C GLU A 106 9.25 8.46 -2.94
N ILE A 107 9.62 8.97 -1.77
CA ILE A 107 9.89 10.39 -1.59
C ILE A 107 11.39 10.61 -1.79
N ILE A 108 11.77 11.48 -2.73
CA ILE A 108 13.15 11.65 -3.15
C ILE A 108 13.68 13.07 -2.93
N ASP A 109 14.99 13.19 -2.73
CA ASP A 109 15.70 14.46 -2.69
C ASP A 109 16.03 15.00 -4.10
N LYS A 110 16.64 16.19 -4.18
CA LYS A 110 17.05 16.81 -5.46
C LYS A 110 18.01 15.96 -6.31
N LYS A 111 18.69 14.98 -5.71
CA LYS A 111 19.62 14.07 -6.39
C LYS A 111 18.95 12.73 -6.76
N GLY A 112 17.65 12.58 -6.53
CA GLY A 112 16.88 11.38 -6.86
C GLY A 112 17.01 10.23 -5.86
N ARG A 113 17.57 10.49 -4.67
CA ARG A 113 17.78 9.49 -3.61
C ARG A 113 16.57 9.45 -2.69
N MET A 114 16.14 8.25 -2.29
CA MET A 114 15.00 8.06 -1.40
C MET A 114 15.30 8.64 -0.01
N VAL A 115 14.39 9.46 0.53
CA VAL A 115 14.50 10.06 1.85
C VAL A 115 13.84 9.13 2.89
N PRO A 116 14.60 8.40 3.70
CA PRO A 116 14.07 7.34 4.56
C PRO A 116 13.25 7.87 5.75
N THR A 117 13.39 9.16 6.08
CA THR A 117 12.68 9.82 7.20
C THR A 117 11.44 10.60 6.76
N ALA A 118 11.11 10.58 5.47
CA ALA A 118 9.97 11.32 4.97
C ALA A 118 8.65 10.71 5.50
N ASN A 119 7.82 11.55 6.12
CA ASN A 119 6.53 11.18 6.72
C ASN A 119 5.37 11.96 6.08
N ASN A 120 5.55 12.45 4.85
CA ASN A 120 4.56 13.23 4.13
C ASN A 120 3.29 12.40 3.90
N GLN A 121 2.12 12.99 4.14
CA GLN A 121 0.86 12.37 3.75
C GLN A 121 0.77 12.30 2.22
N ILE A 122 0.66 11.09 1.67
CA ILE A 122 0.49 10.86 0.24
C ILE A 122 -0.96 10.48 -0.03
N THR A 123 -1.63 11.26 -0.89
CA THR A 123 -2.95 10.88 -1.41
C THR A 123 -2.78 10.29 -2.80
N LEU A 124 -3.05 9.00 -2.94
CA LEU A 124 -3.14 8.36 -4.24
C LEU A 124 -4.56 8.51 -4.78
N LYS A 125 -4.69 9.00 -6.02
CA LYS A 125 -5.96 9.03 -6.75
C LYS A 125 -5.79 8.20 -8.00
N LYS A 126 -6.63 7.17 -8.15
CA LYS A 126 -6.73 6.44 -9.42
C LYS A 126 -7.59 7.28 -10.36
N SER A 127 -7.06 7.67 -11.51
CA SER A 127 -7.86 8.34 -12.53
C SER A 127 -8.72 7.29 -13.24
N LEU A 128 -10.03 7.54 -13.24
CA LEU A 128 -11.05 6.76 -13.93
C LEU A 128 -10.83 6.79 -15.45
N GLU A 129 -10.19 7.84 -15.96
CA GLU A 129 -9.99 8.10 -17.40
C GLU A 129 -9.21 6.99 -18.12
N THR A 130 -8.25 6.34 -17.48
CA THR A 130 -7.49 5.24 -18.13
C THR A 130 -8.35 3.98 -18.28
N ALA A 131 -9.27 3.74 -17.36
CA ALA A 131 -10.20 2.62 -17.45
C ALA A 131 -11.31 2.89 -18.50
N GLU A 132 -11.76 4.15 -18.60
CA GLU A 132 -12.68 4.63 -19.64
C GLU A 132 -12.06 4.52 -21.03
N ALA A 133 -10.81 4.96 -21.21
CA ALA A 133 -10.11 4.95 -22.50
C ALA A 133 -9.81 3.55 -23.05
N MET A 134 -9.72 2.53 -22.18
CA MET A 134 -9.36 1.16 -22.58
C MET A 134 -10.55 0.20 -22.67
N GLY A 135 -11.78 0.65 -22.40
CA GLY A 135 -12.98 -0.19 -22.48
C GLY A 135 -13.04 -1.34 -21.46
N TYR A 136 -12.18 -1.34 -20.43
CA TYR A 136 -12.15 -2.36 -19.40
C TYR A 136 -13.25 -2.11 -18.36
N LYS A 137 -14.47 -2.43 -18.75
CA LYS A 137 -15.69 -2.35 -17.93
C LYS A 137 -15.48 -2.90 -16.51
N SER A 138 -14.84 -4.06 -16.34
CA SER A 138 -14.60 -4.63 -14.99
C SER A 138 -13.71 -3.72 -14.11
N CYS A 139 -12.69 -3.10 -14.69
CA CYS A 139 -11.83 -2.14 -13.98
C CYS A 139 -12.56 -0.86 -13.61
N MET A 140 -13.45 -0.37 -14.50
CA MET A 140 -14.31 0.80 -14.24
C MET A 140 -15.27 0.51 -13.07
N SER A 141 -15.95 -0.63 -13.06
CA SER A 141 -16.80 -1.05 -11.95
C SER A 141 -16.05 -1.07 -10.61
N LYS A 142 -14.85 -1.69 -10.57
CA LYS A 142 -14.01 -1.71 -9.38
C LYS A 142 -13.62 -0.29 -8.92
N ALA A 143 -13.32 0.61 -9.86
CA ALA A 143 -12.99 2.00 -9.56
C ALA A 143 -14.20 2.76 -8.98
N TYR A 144 -15.37 2.64 -9.58
CA TYR A 144 -16.61 3.21 -9.05
C TYR A 144 -16.96 2.63 -7.67
N THR A 145 -16.75 1.34 -7.45
CA THR A 145 -16.94 0.72 -6.14
C THR A 145 -16.03 1.36 -5.09
N GLY A 146 -14.74 1.57 -5.41
CA GLY A 146 -13.80 2.25 -4.52
C GLY A 146 -14.15 3.71 -4.23
N LEU A 147 -14.60 4.45 -5.25
CA LEU A 147 -15.11 5.82 -5.09
C LEU A 147 -16.36 5.86 -4.21
N GLY A 148 -17.27 4.90 -4.38
CA GLY A 148 -18.48 4.76 -3.55
C GLY A 148 -18.16 4.61 -2.07
N LEU A 149 -17.22 3.71 -1.73
CA LEU A 149 -16.74 3.54 -0.36
C LEU A 149 -16.00 4.78 0.18
N THR A 150 -15.22 5.45 -0.67
CA THR A 150 -14.51 6.68 -0.29
C THR A 150 -15.50 7.79 0.04
N TYR A 151 -16.53 7.98 -0.79
CA TYR A 151 -17.56 8.99 -0.54
C TYR A 151 -18.42 8.66 0.67
N LEU A 152 -18.68 7.38 0.95
CA LEU A 152 -19.33 6.95 2.19
C LEU A 152 -18.50 7.35 3.42
N GLY A 153 -17.19 7.10 3.42
CA GLY A 153 -16.30 7.53 4.50
C GLY A 153 -16.28 9.05 4.70
N LEU A 154 -16.46 9.81 3.62
CA LEU A 154 -16.60 11.28 3.63
C LEU A 154 -18.03 11.76 3.95
N ARG A 155 -18.96 10.86 4.28
CA ARG A 155 -20.40 11.13 4.50
C ARG A 155 -21.11 11.80 3.31
N LYS A 156 -20.54 11.69 2.10
CA LYS A 156 -21.12 12.16 0.83
C LYS A 156 -22.03 11.10 0.22
N ILE A 157 -23.19 10.91 0.84
CA ILE A 157 -24.04 9.74 0.57
C ILE A 157 -24.60 9.74 -0.87
N ASN A 158 -24.96 10.90 -1.41
CA ASN A 158 -25.54 10.98 -2.76
C ASN A 158 -24.50 10.65 -3.84
N GLU A 159 -23.27 11.13 -3.67
CA GLU A 159 -22.14 10.82 -4.54
C GLU A 159 -21.76 9.34 -4.44
N ALA A 160 -21.74 8.76 -3.22
CA ALA A 160 -21.52 7.34 -3.03
C ALA A 160 -22.56 6.49 -3.79
N LYS A 161 -23.85 6.84 -3.69
CA LYS A 161 -24.93 6.18 -4.43
C LYS A 161 -24.75 6.27 -5.92
N LYS A 162 -24.37 7.45 -6.43
CA LYS A 162 -24.09 7.63 -7.86
C LYS A 162 -23.02 6.66 -8.33
N MET A 163 -21.91 6.55 -7.61
CA MET A 163 -20.81 5.65 -7.97
C MET A 163 -21.25 4.17 -7.96
N HIS A 164 -21.96 3.72 -6.92
CA HIS A 164 -22.44 2.33 -6.88
C HIS A 164 -23.47 2.02 -7.96
N LYS A 165 -24.28 2.98 -8.41
CA LYS A 165 -25.20 2.81 -9.55
C LYS A 165 -24.46 2.68 -10.88
N GLU A 166 -23.42 3.48 -11.12
CA GLU A 166 -22.57 3.33 -12.31
C GLU A 166 -21.86 1.97 -12.31
N SER A 167 -21.35 1.55 -11.16
CA SER A 167 -20.78 0.21 -10.97
C SER A 167 -21.80 -0.90 -11.28
N LEU A 168 -23.03 -0.79 -10.75
CA LEU A 168 -24.08 -1.77 -10.97
C LEU A 168 -24.45 -1.88 -12.45
N LYS A 169 -24.59 -0.77 -13.16
CA LYS A 169 -24.87 -0.75 -14.60
C LYS A 169 -23.81 -1.53 -15.37
N ILE A 170 -22.53 -1.32 -15.04
CA ILE A 170 -21.43 -2.01 -15.69
C ILE A 170 -21.40 -3.51 -15.35
N GLU A 171 -21.60 -3.88 -14.10
CA GLU A 171 -21.67 -5.29 -13.70
C GLU A 171 -22.85 -6.03 -14.36
N SER A 172 -23.98 -5.34 -14.57
CA SER A 172 -25.11 -5.86 -15.35
C SER A 172 -24.74 -6.06 -16.82
N GLU A 173 -24.06 -5.09 -17.45
CA GLU A 173 -23.56 -5.25 -18.83
C GLU A 173 -22.54 -6.40 -18.98
N LEU A 174 -21.81 -6.70 -17.91
CA LEU A 174 -20.86 -7.82 -17.84
C LEU A 174 -21.50 -9.15 -17.44
N ASN A 175 -22.80 -9.17 -17.13
CA ASN A 175 -23.51 -10.33 -16.55
C ASN A 175 -22.84 -10.90 -15.29
N SER A 176 -22.14 -10.06 -14.53
CA SER A 176 -21.40 -10.43 -13.34
C SER A 176 -22.36 -10.47 -12.14
N ARG A 177 -22.94 -11.65 -11.88
CA ARG A 177 -23.89 -11.85 -10.77
C ARG A 177 -23.30 -11.47 -9.42
N GLU A 178 -22.04 -11.83 -9.17
CA GLU A 178 -21.34 -11.45 -7.95
C GLU A 178 -21.15 -9.93 -7.83
N GLY A 179 -20.74 -9.28 -8.92
CA GLY A 179 -20.57 -7.82 -8.95
C GLY A 179 -21.88 -7.10 -8.66
N MET A 180 -22.97 -7.52 -9.31
CA MET A 180 -24.32 -6.99 -9.07
C MET A 180 -24.75 -7.18 -7.60
N ALA A 181 -24.52 -8.36 -7.02
CA ALA A 181 -24.85 -8.65 -5.63
C ALA A 181 -24.14 -7.69 -4.67
N ARG A 182 -22.85 -7.46 -4.90
CA ARG A 182 -22.04 -6.52 -4.10
C ARG A 182 -22.57 -5.08 -4.20
N GLN A 183 -22.94 -4.62 -5.39
CA GLN A 183 -23.46 -3.25 -5.54
C GLN A 183 -24.84 -3.08 -4.91
N HIS A 184 -25.71 -4.08 -5.04
CA HIS A 184 -27.01 -4.09 -4.35
C HIS A 184 -26.87 -4.03 -2.83
N PHE A 185 -25.90 -4.77 -2.26
CA PHE A 185 -25.61 -4.70 -0.83
C PHE A 185 -25.10 -3.32 -0.40
N ASN A 186 -24.12 -2.76 -1.12
CA ASN A 186 -23.57 -1.43 -0.84
C ASN A 186 -24.63 -0.33 -0.94
N LEU A 187 -25.50 -0.39 -1.95
CA LEU A 187 -26.64 0.52 -2.06
C LEU A 187 -27.60 0.34 -0.88
N GLY A 188 -27.87 -0.89 -0.46
CA GLY A 188 -28.68 -1.18 0.72
C GLY A 188 -28.14 -0.52 1.99
N VAL A 189 -26.83 -0.61 2.24
CA VAL A 189 -26.17 0.09 3.34
C VAL A 189 -26.37 1.60 3.23
N LEU A 190 -26.20 2.19 2.04
CA LEU A 190 -26.36 3.62 1.82
C LEU A 190 -27.81 4.11 1.95
N TYR A 191 -28.81 3.27 1.65
CA TYR A 191 -30.21 3.59 1.92
C TYR A 191 -30.51 3.56 3.41
N ASN A 192 -29.95 2.59 4.14
CA ASN A 192 -30.08 2.53 5.59
C ASN A 192 -29.47 3.76 6.28
N GLU A 193 -28.28 4.19 5.87
CA GLU A 193 -27.64 5.41 6.40
C GLU A 193 -28.48 6.69 6.16
N GLN A 194 -29.40 6.68 5.19
CA GLN A 194 -30.35 7.79 4.95
C GLN A 194 -31.69 7.61 5.68
N GLY A 195 -31.87 6.54 6.45
CA GLY A 195 -33.14 6.20 7.09
C GLY A 195 -34.18 5.61 6.15
N ASP A 196 -33.85 5.36 4.87
CA ASP A 196 -34.73 4.68 3.92
C ASP A 196 -34.63 3.16 4.09
N ILE A 197 -35.17 2.69 5.21
CA ILE A 197 -35.11 1.28 5.63
C ILE A 197 -35.82 0.38 4.60
N LYS A 198 -36.89 0.86 3.97
CA LYS A 198 -37.64 0.09 2.97
C LYS A 198 -36.75 -0.22 1.77
N THR A 199 -36.17 0.81 1.15
CA THR A 199 -35.31 0.61 -0.03
C THR A 199 -34.01 -0.11 0.33
N ALA A 200 -33.52 0.05 1.57
CA ALA A 200 -32.39 -0.70 2.08
C ALA A 200 -32.64 -2.21 2.06
N LYS A 201 -33.76 -2.65 2.64
CA LYS A 201 -34.16 -4.07 2.68
C LYS A 201 -34.37 -4.64 1.29
N GLU A 202 -35.05 -3.92 0.40
CA GLU A 202 -35.25 -4.34 -1.00
C GLU A 202 -33.90 -4.52 -1.74
N SER A 203 -32.95 -3.61 -1.52
CA SER A 203 -31.63 -3.69 -2.14
C SER A 203 -30.80 -4.85 -1.57
N MET A 204 -30.83 -5.04 -0.25
CA MET A 204 -30.15 -6.18 0.39
C MET A 204 -30.78 -7.53 0.01
N ALA A 205 -32.11 -7.60 -0.17
CA ALA A 205 -32.79 -8.81 -0.63
C ALA A 205 -32.36 -9.22 -2.06
N LYS A 206 -32.17 -8.25 -2.96
CA LYS A 206 -31.60 -8.51 -4.29
C LYS A 206 -30.18 -9.09 -4.20
N ALA A 207 -29.36 -8.54 -3.31
CA ALA A 207 -28.01 -9.06 -3.08
C ALA A 207 -28.04 -10.49 -2.51
N TYR A 208 -28.93 -10.75 -1.55
CA TYR A 208 -29.13 -12.08 -0.95
C TYR A 208 -29.45 -13.14 -2.02
N ILE A 209 -30.47 -12.89 -2.86
CA ILE A 209 -30.88 -13.82 -3.92
C ILE A 209 -29.69 -14.09 -4.87
N LEU A 210 -28.98 -13.05 -5.28
CA LEU A 210 -27.83 -13.20 -6.17
C LEU A 210 -26.69 -14.01 -5.54
N TYR A 211 -26.41 -13.85 -4.25
CA TYR A 211 -25.38 -14.64 -3.56
C TYR A 211 -25.81 -16.09 -3.35
N GLN A 212 -27.10 -16.37 -3.15
CA GLN A 212 -27.65 -17.73 -3.15
C GLN A 212 -27.51 -18.38 -4.53
N ASP A 213 -27.92 -17.69 -5.59
CA ASP A 213 -27.88 -18.17 -6.98
C ASP A 213 -26.46 -18.60 -7.42
N ILE A 214 -25.43 -17.92 -6.92
CA ILE A 214 -24.02 -18.21 -7.26
C ILE A 214 -23.32 -19.14 -6.26
N GLY A 215 -24.07 -19.71 -5.30
CA GLY A 215 -23.52 -20.67 -4.34
C GLY A 215 -22.55 -20.08 -3.32
N LYS A 216 -22.79 -18.84 -2.86
CA LYS A 216 -22.04 -18.21 -1.75
C LYS A 216 -22.94 -18.05 -0.51
N PRO A 217 -23.30 -19.15 0.17
CA PRO A 217 -24.25 -19.13 1.27
C PRO A 217 -23.77 -18.30 2.46
N GLU A 218 -22.47 -18.21 2.71
CA GLU A 218 -21.92 -17.42 3.82
C GLU A 218 -22.22 -15.92 3.64
N MET A 219 -22.14 -15.44 2.39
CA MET A 219 -22.49 -14.07 2.05
C MET A 219 -23.99 -13.83 2.13
N ALA A 220 -24.80 -14.81 1.71
CA ALA A 220 -26.25 -14.73 1.84
C ALA A 220 -26.67 -14.67 3.32
N GLU A 221 -26.12 -15.53 4.18
CA GLU A 221 -26.39 -15.52 5.62
C GLU A 221 -25.96 -14.19 6.28
N TYR A 222 -24.80 -13.67 5.91
CA TYR A 222 -24.34 -12.35 6.37
C TYR A 222 -25.34 -11.23 6.01
N ILE A 223 -25.85 -11.22 4.77
CA ILE A 223 -26.82 -10.22 4.33
C ILE A 223 -28.16 -10.41 5.02
N GLN A 224 -28.60 -11.66 5.21
CA GLN A 224 -29.83 -11.97 5.92
C GLN A 224 -29.80 -11.45 7.35
N LYS A 225 -28.71 -11.70 8.08
CA LYS A 225 -28.49 -11.13 9.42
C LYS A 225 -28.57 -9.61 9.39
N ARG A 226 -27.95 -8.97 8.38
CA ARG A 226 -27.99 -7.50 8.25
C ARG A 226 -29.41 -6.99 7.99
N ILE A 227 -30.23 -7.69 7.22
CA ILE A 227 -31.65 -7.36 7.00
C ILE A 227 -32.45 -7.50 8.31
N GLU A 228 -32.19 -8.53 9.10
CA GLU A 228 -32.83 -8.76 10.40
C GLU A 228 -32.49 -7.66 11.41
N GLU A 229 -31.23 -7.21 11.46
CA GLU A 229 -30.81 -6.06 12.28
C GLU A 229 -31.56 -4.76 11.90
N LEU A 230 -31.99 -4.60 10.64
CA LEU A 230 -32.83 -3.47 10.22
C LEU A 230 -34.29 -3.58 10.67
N ASN A 231 -34.74 -4.73 11.19
CA ASN A 231 -36.05 -4.87 11.82
C ASN A 231 -36.01 -4.47 13.30
N PHE A 232 -34.84 -4.51 13.93
CA PHE A 232 -34.62 -4.26 15.35
C PHE A 232 -33.45 -3.27 15.51
N PRO A 233 -33.63 -1.98 15.14
CA PRO A 233 -32.59 -1.00 15.35
C PRO A 233 -32.24 -0.94 16.85
N PRO A 234 -30.96 -0.91 17.23
CA PRO A 234 -30.58 -0.78 18.64
C PRO A 234 -31.11 0.56 19.17
N ASP A 235 -31.71 0.51 20.37
CA ASP A 235 -32.22 1.67 21.12
C ASP A 235 -31.15 2.75 21.38
#